data_AF-A0AAU7MW44-F1
#
_entry.id   AF-A0AAU7MW44-F1
#
_cell.length_a   1.000
_cell.length_b   1.000
_cell.length_c   1.000
_cell.angle_alpha   90.00
_cell.angle_beta   90.00
_cell.angle_gamma   90.00
#
_symmetry.space_group_name_H-M   'P 1'
#
loop_
_entity.id
_entity.type
_entity.pdbx_description
1 polymer ?
#
loop_
_entity_poly.entity_id
_entity_poly.type
_entity_poly.pdbx_seq_one_letter_code
_entity_poly.pdbx_strand_id
1 'polypeptide(L)'
;MSKSVEKEPKVISFKPNRNFYYGAAAVAALLVLLFGINWNPNTEPISFDDLANAEIEAYFEQTDLDMSSYEIAEVVSVTDIQLNDVLSDDLEDDILMDYLDENVDDIEELNLEATP
;
A
#
# COMPACT_ATOMS: atom_id res chain seq x y z
N MET A 1 45.50 -64.44 -15.73
CA MET A 1 44.28 -63.70 -15.37
C MET A 1 44.69 -62.58 -14.43
N SER A 2 44.50 -61.32 -14.81
CA SER A 2 44.91 -60.15 -14.00
C SER A 2 43.69 -59.62 -13.26
N LYS A 3 43.77 -59.54 -11.93
CA LYS A 3 42.68 -59.09 -11.05
C LYS A 3 42.78 -57.57 -10.90
N SER A 4 41.84 -56.82 -11.47
CA SER A 4 41.78 -55.37 -11.34
C SER A 4 41.43 -54.99 -9.90
N VAL A 5 42.26 -54.17 -9.27
CA VAL A 5 41.99 -53.56 -7.96
C VAL A 5 40.95 -52.46 -8.17
N GLU A 6 39.70 -52.71 -7.77
CA GLU A 6 38.65 -51.70 -7.75
C GLU A 6 38.97 -50.66 -6.68
N LYS A 7 39.15 -49.41 -7.10
CA LYS A 7 39.33 -48.26 -6.22
C LYS A 7 37.94 -47.82 -5.74
N GLU A 8 37.70 -47.90 -4.44
CA GLU A 8 36.43 -47.44 -3.86
C GLU A 8 36.20 -45.96 -4.18
N PRO A 9 34.97 -45.58 -4.61
CA PRO A 9 34.67 -44.22 -4.98
C PRO A 9 34.75 -43.31 -3.75
N LYS A 10 35.48 -42.20 -3.89
CA LYS A 10 35.63 -41.19 -2.83
C LYS A 10 34.27 -40.54 -2.53
N VAL A 11 33.62 -41.00 -1.47
CA VAL A 11 32.39 -40.39 -0.95
C VAL A 11 32.73 -39.10 -0.20
N ILE A 12 32.37 -37.97 -0.78
CA ILE A 12 32.44 -36.65 -0.14
C ILE A 12 31.12 -36.38 0.56
N SER A 13 31.18 -36.26 1.89
CA SER A 13 30.03 -35.85 2.70
C SER A 13 29.72 -34.37 2.43
N PHE A 14 28.56 -34.11 1.81
CA PHE A 14 28.01 -32.77 1.66
C PHE A 14 27.57 -32.26 3.03
N LYS A 15 28.32 -31.32 3.61
CA LYS A 15 27.86 -30.60 4.81
C LYS A 15 26.87 -29.51 4.35
N PRO A 16 25.59 -29.59 4.73
CA PRO A 16 24.62 -28.57 4.34
C PRO A 16 24.91 -27.31 5.16
N ASN A 17 25.47 -26.29 4.52
CA ASN A 17 25.61 -24.97 5.12
C ASN A 17 24.23 -24.30 5.17
N ARG A 18 23.36 -24.74 6.09
CA ARG A 18 21.97 -24.28 6.25
C ARG A 18 21.85 -22.77 6.28
N ASN A 19 22.82 -22.08 6.89
CA ASN A 19 22.83 -20.61 6.99
C ASN A 19 22.93 -19.92 5.62
N PHE A 20 23.65 -20.51 4.67
CA PHE A 20 23.73 -19.98 3.30
C PHE A 20 22.41 -20.17 2.54
N TYR A 21 21.72 -21.29 2.77
CA TYR A 21 20.42 -21.56 2.16
C TYR A 21 19.34 -20.60 2.66
N TYR A 22 19.35 -20.20 3.94
CA TYR A 22 18.41 -19.20 4.44
C TYR A 22 18.61 -17.83 3.76
N GLY A 23 19.86 -17.39 3.58
CA GLY A 23 20.16 -16.15 2.84
C GLY A 23 19.76 -16.25 1.37
N ALA A 24 20.09 -17.35 0.70
CA ALA A 24 19.70 -17.58 -0.69
C ALA A 24 18.17 -17.67 -0.87
N ALA A 25 17.45 -18.27 0.08
CA ALA A 25 16.00 -18.36 0.06
C ALA A 25 15.33 -16.99 0.24
N ALA A 26 15.87 -16.13 1.12
CA ALA A 26 15.37 -14.76 1.27
C ALA A 26 15.55 -13.94 -0.01
N VAL A 27 16.73 -14.02 -0.65
CA VAL A 27 16.99 -13.37 -1.94
C VAL A 27 16.06 -13.94 -3.02
N ALA A 28 15.88 -15.26 -3.08
CA ALA A 28 14.97 -15.88 -4.02
C ALA A 28 13.50 -15.47 -3.80
N ALA A 29 13.05 -15.35 -2.55
CA ALA A 29 11.70 -14.88 -2.22
C ALA A 29 11.46 -13.44 -2.70
N LEU A 30 12.45 -12.55 -2.54
CA LEU A 30 12.38 -11.18 -3.06
C LEU A 30 12.30 -11.17 -4.60
N LEU A 31 13.10 -12.00 -5.27
CA LEU A 31 13.03 -12.13 -6.73
C LEU A 31 11.68 -12.67 -7.19
N VAL A 32 11.15 -13.68 -6.50
CA VAL A 32 9.81 -14.24 -6.79
C VAL A 32 8.72 -13.20 -6.57
N LEU A 33 8.81 -12.35 -5.55
CA LEU A 33 7.88 -11.23 -5.36
C LEU A 33 7.95 -10.23 -6.52
N LEU A 34 9.16 -9.78 -6.87
CA LEU A 34 9.38 -8.79 -7.94
C LEU A 34 8.86 -9.28 -9.30
N PHE A 35 9.19 -10.51 -9.67
CA PHE A 35 8.80 -11.09 -10.96
C PHE A 35 7.39 -11.72 -10.95
N GLY A 36 6.92 -12.20 -9.80
CA GLY A 36 5.63 -12.86 -9.65
C GLY A 36 4.45 -11.89 -9.65
N ILE A 37 4.60 -10.71 -9.03
CA ILE A 37 3.56 -9.67 -9.04
C ILE A 37 3.34 -9.11 -10.46
N ASN A 38 4.43 -8.95 -11.23
CA ASN A 38 4.38 -8.36 -12.57
C ASN A 38 4.08 -9.36 -13.71
N TRP A 39 3.85 -10.64 -13.42
CA TRP A 39 3.71 -11.67 -14.46
C TRP A 39 2.36 -11.60 -15.19
N ASN A 40 1.29 -11.09 -14.55
CA ASN A 40 -0.01 -10.95 -15.19
C ASN A 40 -0.20 -9.52 -15.74
N PRO A 41 -0.17 -9.30 -17.06
CA PRO A 41 -0.39 -7.97 -17.64
C PRO A 41 -1.84 -7.46 -17.51
N ASN A 42 -2.74 -8.25 -16.92
CA ASN A 42 -4.16 -7.90 -16.70
C ASN A 42 -4.51 -7.66 -15.22
N THR A 43 -3.54 -7.61 -14.31
CA THR A 43 -3.80 -7.15 -12.94
C THR A 43 -3.67 -5.64 -12.90
N GLU A 44 -4.64 -4.97 -12.29
CA GLU A 44 -4.52 -3.55 -11.99
C GLU A 44 -3.20 -3.30 -11.24
N PRO A 45 -2.51 -2.19 -11.56
CA PRO A 45 -1.22 -1.89 -10.96
C PRO A 45 -1.40 -1.71 -9.45
N ILE A 46 -0.70 -2.53 -8.65
CA ILE A 46 -0.67 -2.37 -7.20
C ILE A 46 -0.10 -0.98 -6.89
N SER A 47 -0.91 -0.10 -6.30
CA SER A 47 -0.54 1.28 -5.99
C SER A 47 -0.22 1.45 -4.49
N PHE A 48 0.32 2.62 -4.13
CA PHE A 48 0.49 2.97 -2.72
C PHE A 48 -0.86 3.07 -1.97
N ASP A 49 -1.97 3.29 -2.69
CA ASP A 49 -3.31 3.32 -2.13
C ASP A 49 -3.72 1.93 -1.61
N ASP A 50 -3.33 0.87 -2.32
CA ASP A 50 -3.58 -0.51 -1.88
C ASP A 50 -2.86 -0.85 -0.56
N LEU A 51 -1.66 -0.30 -0.37
CA LEU A 51 -0.90 -0.48 0.87
C LEU A 51 -1.54 0.29 2.04
N ALA A 52 -1.96 1.53 1.79
CA ALA A 52 -2.62 2.34 2.82
C ALA A 52 -3.94 1.69 3.27
N ASN A 53 -4.73 1.18 2.33
CA ASN A 53 -5.98 0.47 2.64
C ASN A 53 -5.72 -0.81 3.44
N ALA A 54 -4.71 -1.61 3.05
CA ALA A 54 -4.37 -2.83 3.77
C ALA A 54 -3.88 -2.56 5.20
N GLU A 55 -3.16 -1.46 5.44
CA GLU A 55 -2.70 -1.07 6.77
C GLU A 55 -3.86 -0.60 7.67
N ILE A 56 -4.81 0.15 7.11
CA ILE A 56 -6.04 0.54 7.80
C ILE A 56 -6.87 -0.69 8.18
N GLU A 57 -7.07 -1.63 7.24
CA GLU A 57 -7.83 -2.85 7.47
C GLU A 57 -7.17 -3.74 8.53
N ALA A 58 -5.84 -3.88 8.50
CA ALA A 58 -5.10 -4.62 9.51
C ALA A 58 -5.17 -4.00 10.92
N TYR A 59 -5.18 -2.66 11.01
CA TYR A 59 -5.37 -1.95 12.29
C TYR A 59 -6.77 -2.22 12.88
N PHE A 60 -7.80 -2.26 12.03
CA PHE A 60 -9.17 -2.60 12.45
C PHE A 60 -9.37 -4.08 12.76
N GLU A 61 -8.66 -5.00 12.12
CA GLU A 61 -8.72 -6.43 12.46
C GLU A 61 -7.97 -6.74 13.76
N GLN A 62 -6.88 -6.00 14.05
CA GLN A 62 -6.08 -6.19 15.26
C GLN A 62 -6.70 -5.51 16.49
N THR A 63 -7.38 -4.39 16.30
CA THR A 63 -8.19 -3.78 17.35
C THR A 63 -9.51 -4.54 17.37
N ASP A 64 -10.06 -4.94 18.53
CA ASP A 64 -11.39 -5.61 18.62
C ASP A 64 -12.57 -4.67 18.23
N LEU A 65 -12.36 -3.79 17.26
CA LEU A 65 -13.35 -2.94 16.63
C LEU A 65 -13.90 -3.69 15.43
N ASP A 66 -14.80 -4.65 15.71
CA ASP A 66 -15.65 -5.30 14.70
C ASP A 66 -16.69 -4.29 14.17
N MET A 67 -16.20 -3.25 13.50
CA MET A 67 -16.99 -2.17 12.92
C MET A 67 -16.74 -2.12 11.42
N SER A 68 -17.81 -2.19 10.65
CA SER A 68 -17.78 -1.89 9.23
C SER A 68 -17.46 -0.41 8.97
N SER A 69 -16.94 -0.09 7.79
CA SER A 69 -16.66 1.30 7.39
C SER A 69 -17.90 2.20 7.47
N TYR A 70 -19.09 1.62 7.32
CA TYR A 70 -20.37 2.34 7.47
C TYR A 70 -20.65 2.71 8.93
N GLU A 71 -20.40 1.80 9.87
CA GLU A 71 -20.54 2.05 11.30
C GLU A 71 -19.50 3.06 11.80
N ILE A 72 -18.29 3.04 11.25
CA ILE A 72 -17.27 4.06 11.54
C ILE A 72 -17.73 5.44 11.05
N ALA A 73 -18.30 5.54 9.85
CA ALA A 73 -18.81 6.80 9.33
C ALA A 73 -19.97 7.37 10.15
N GLU A 74 -20.73 6.52 10.86
CA GLU A 74 -21.78 6.96 11.79
C GLU A 74 -21.21 7.51 13.11
N VAL A 75 -20.11 6.95 13.59
CA VAL A 75 -19.45 7.36 14.84
C VAL A 75 -18.52 8.57 14.63
N VAL A 76 -17.91 8.69 13.45
CA VAL A 76 -17.06 9.83 13.09
C VAL A 76 -17.94 11.07 12.90
N SER A 77 -17.80 12.03 13.81
CA SER A 77 -18.45 13.33 13.73
C SER A 77 -17.86 14.13 12.56
N VAL A 78 -18.53 14.07 11.41
CA VAL A 78 -18.18 14.88 10.22
C VAL A 78 -18.22 16.38 10.54
N THR A 79 -19.01 16.77 11.53
CA THR A 79 -19.10 18.14 12.05
C THR A 79 -17.83 18.66 12.71
N ASP A 80 -16.92 17.78 13.17
CA ASP A 80 -15.68 18.19 13.81
C ASP A 80 -14.47 18.17 12.86
N ILE A 81 -14.63 17.68 11.62
CA ILE A 81 -13.60 17.68 10.60
C ILE A 81 -13.63 19.04 9.90
N GLN A 82 -12.57 19.84 10.05
CA GLN A 82 -12.44 21.10 9.32
C GLN A 82 -11.97 20.82 7.89
N LEU A 83 -12.34 21.69 6.93
CA LEU A 83 -11.96 21.53 5.53
C LEU A 83 -10.42 21.43 5.36
N ASN A 84 -9.66 22.19 6.17
CA ASN A 84 -8.20 22.11 6.21
C ASN A 84 -7.65 20.77 6.72
N ASP A 85 -8.41 20.02 7.53
CA ASP A 85 -7.92 18.74 8.06
C ASP A 85 -7.88 17.64 6.98
N VAL A 86 -8.62 17.84 5.88
CA VAL A 86 -8.72 16.88 4.75
C VAL A 86 -7.85 17.28 3.57
N LEU A 87 -7.62 18.57 3.38
CA LEU A 87 -6.81 19.09 2.28
C LEU A 87 -5.32 18.86 2.55
N SER A 88 -4.57 18.54 1.50
CA SER A 88 -3.12 18.32 1.61
C SER A 88 -2.33 19.61 1.82
N ASP A 89 -2.89 20.73 1.37
CA ASP A 89 -2.39 22.08 1.61
C ASP A 89 -3.46 22.87 2.37
N ASP A 90 -3.00 23.72 3.29
CA ASP A 90 -3.88 24.64 4.01
C ASP A 90 -4.52 25.61 3.01
N LEU A 91 -5.85 25.66 2.98
CA LEU A 91 -6.59 26.62 2.18
C LEU A 91 -6.50 28.00 2.83
N GLU A 92 -5.56 28.81 2.35
CA GLU A 92 -5.39 30.19 2.80
C GLU A 92 -6.42 31.12 2.13
N ASP A 93 -7.01 32.02 2.92
CA ASP A 93 -8.02 32.98 2.46
C ASP A 93 -7.52 33.82 1.26
N ASP A 94 -6.24 34.18 1.24
CA ASP A 94 -5.65 34.98 0.16
C ASP A 94 -5.66 34.22 -1.18
N ILE A 95 -5.35 32.92 -1.17
CA ILE A 95 -5.38 32.06 -2.37
C ILE A 95 -6.83 31.89 -2.85
N LEU A 96 -7.77 31.74 -1.91
CA LEU A 96 -9.18 31.64 -2.23
C LEU A 96 -9.71 32.93 -2.86
N MET A 97 -9.30 34.10 -2.33
CA MET A 97 -9.69 35.39 -2.89
C MET A 97 -9.12 35.62 -4.28
N ASP A 98 -7.83 35.30 -4.52
CA ASP A 98 -7.22 35.40 -5.84
C ASP A 98 -7.92 34.49 -6.86
N TYR A 99 -8.25 33.25 -6.48
CA TYR A 99 -9.00 32.33 -7.35
C TYR A 99 -10.38 32.87 -7.70
N LEU A 100 -11.11 33.41 -6.72
CA LEU A 100 -12.43 34.00 -6.94
C LEU A 100 -12.33 35.23 -7.85
N ASP A 101 -11.35 36.11 -7.66
CA ASP A 101 -11.16 37.30 -8.50
C ASP A 101 -10.79 36.94 -9.96
N GLU A 102 -10.03 35.86 -10.17
CA GLU A 102 -9.63 35.42 -11.52
C GLU A 102 -10.70 34.60 -12.24
N ASN A 103 -11.57 33.89 -11.51
CA ASN A 103 -12.48 32.89 -12.07
C ASN A 103 -13.98 33.22 -11.89
N VAL A 104 -14.33 34.29 -11.18
CA VAL A 104 -15.71 34.71 -10.94
C VAL A 104 -15.86 36.18 -11.34
N ASP A 105 -16.59 36.42 -12.43
CA ASP A 105 -16.82 37.79 -12.94
C ASP A 105 -17.89 38.54 -12.11
N ASP A 106 -18.87 37.81 -11.56
CA ASP A 106 -19.94 38.36 -10.71
C ASP A 106 -20.29 37.38 -9.57
N ILE A 107 -20.53 37.91 -8.37
CA ILE A 107 -20.94 37.12 -7.20
C ILE A 107 -22.27 36.40 -7.43
N GLU A 108 -23.12 36.88 -8.35
CA GLU A 108 -24.35 36.17 -8.76
C GLU A 108 -24.09 34.83 -9.48
N GLU A 109 -22.88 34.61 -10.00
CA GLU A 109 -22.45 33.33 -10.58
C GLU A 109 -22.10 32.31 -9.50
N LEU A 110 -21.72 32.78 -8.32
CA LEU A 110 -21.59 31.92 -7.15
C LEU A 110 -23.00 31.49 -6.74
N ASN A 111 -23.32 30.21 -6.92
CA ASN A 111 -24.59 29.60 -6.57
C ASN A 111 -24.80 29.55 -5.03
N LEU A 112 -24.82 30.72 -4.41
CA LEU A 112 -24.93 30.98 -2.97
C LEU A 112 -26.38 31.28 -2.58
N GLU A 113 -27.34 31.09 -3.49
CA GLU A 113 -28.75 31.16 -3.14
C GLU A 113 -29.02 30.09 -2.07
N ALA A 114 -29.35 30.56 -0.86
CA ALA A 114 -29.90 29.71 0.17
C ALA A 114 -31.23 29.17 -0.37
N THR A 115 -31.22 27.92 -0.84
CA THR A 115 -32.45 27.16 -1.07
C THR A 115 -33.34 27.29 0.18
N PRO A 116 -34.64 27.63 0.03
CA PRO A 116 -35.54 27.82 1.16
C PRO A 116 -35.76 26.55 2.00
#